data_AF-R7ZMD5-F1
#
_entry.id   AF-R7ZMD5-F1
#
_cell.length_a   1.000
_cell.length_b   1.000
_cell.length_c   1.000
_cell.angle_alpha   90.00
_cell.angle_beta   90.00
_cell.angle_gamma   90.00
#
_symmetry.space_group_name_H-M   'P 1'
#
loop_
_entity.id
_entity.type
_entity.pdbx_description
1 polymer ?
#
loop_
_entity_poly.entity_id
_entity_poly.type
_entity_poly.pdbx_seq_one_letter_code
_entity_poly.pdbx_strand_id
1 'polypeptide(L)' 'MASSYLISFDRDDSQLVSFHVVVAIRNRGNWVLRPETGILFNPGESGKFWSLGLGVSRRFGG' A
#
# COMPACT_ATOMS: atom_id res chain seq x y z
N MET A 1 3.59 -5.96 -16.92
CA MET A 1 3.13 -5.30 -15.68
C MET A 1 3.43 -6.24 -14.53
N ALA A 2 3.99 -5.75 -13.42
CA ALA A 2 4.26 -6.56 -12.24
C ALA A 2 3.29 -6.14 -11.13
N SER A 3 2.47 -7.09 -10.67
CA SER A 3 1.57 -6.92 -9.53
C SER A 3 2.39 -7.10 -8.25
N SER A 4 2.27 -6.20 -7.27
CA SER A 4 2.97 -6.31 -6.00
C SER A 4 1.97 -6.15 -4.86
N TYR A 5 2.06 -7.01 -3.85
CA TYR A 5 1.20 -6.98 -2.67
C TYR A 5 1.99 -6.37 -1.52
N LEU A 6 1.42 -5.37 -0.84
CA LEU A 6 2.01 -4.75 0.34
C LEU A 6 1.15 -5.07 1.56
N ILE A 7 1.79 -5.53 2.63
CA ILE A 7 1.17 -5.77 3.94
C ILE A 7 1.88 -4.87 4.93
N SER A 8 1.13 -3.97 5.58
CA SER A 8 1.63 -3.06 6.60
C SER A 8 0.83 -3.20 7.89
N PHE A 9 1.55 -3.35 9.00
CA PHE A 9 1.01 -3.35 10.34
C PHE A 9 1.44 -2.06 11.02
N ASP A 10 0.48 -1.22 11.41
CA ASP A 10 0.77 -0.02 12.19
C ASP A 10 0.53 -0.30 13.68
N ARG A 11 1.46 0.11 14.54
CA ARG A 11 1.34 -0.03 16.00
C ARG A 11 0.97 1.34 16.56
N ASP A 12 -0.29 1.70 16.41
CA ASP A 12 -0.93 2.62 17.34
C ASP A 12 -1.72 1.79 18.38
N ASP A 13 -2.14 2.38 19.50
CA ASP A 13 -2.93 1.69 20.56
C ASP A 13 -4.23 1.02 20.03
N SER A 14 -4.59 1.30 18.78
CA SER A 14 -5.59 0.59 17.98
C SER A 14 -4.85 -0.31 16.98
N GLN A 15 -5.02 -1.64 17.05
CA GLN A 15 -4.35 -2.58 16.14
C GLN A 15 -4.91 -2.49 14.71
N LEU A 16 -4.71 -1.38 14.01
CA LEU A 16 -5.22 -1.19 12.66
C LEU A 16 -4.50 -2.12 11.68
N VAL A 17 -5.28 -2.98 11.02
CA VAL A 17 -4.79 -3.91 10.00
C VAL A 17 -5.24 -3.43 8.64
N SER A 18 -4.29 -3.36 7.71
CA SER A 18 -4.53 -2.88 6.35
C SER A 18 -4.03 -3.88 5.32
N PHE A 19 -4.83 -4.11 4.27
CA PHE A 19 -4.45 -4.93 3.13
C PHE A 19 -4.52 -4.08 1.87
N HIS A 20 -3.38 -3.91 1.19
CA HIS A 20 -3.26 -3.06 0.01
C HIS A 20 -2.83 -3.85 -1.23
N VAL A 21 -3.52 -3.60 -2.33
CA VAL A 21 -3.13 -4.02 -3.67
C VAL A 21 -2.52 -2.84 -4.38
N VAL A 22 -1.35 -3.05 -4.98
CA VAL A 22 -0.55 -1.99 -5.58
C VAL A 22 -0.16 -2.34 -7.01
N VAL A 23 -0.28 -1.36 -7.90
CA VAL A 23 0.21 -1.47 -9.28
C VAL A 23 1.49 -0.65 -9.41
N ALA A 24 2.61 -1.30 -9.74
CA ALA A 24 3.87 -0.63 -9.96
C ALA A 24 4.01 -0.18 -11.42
N ILE A 25 3.97 1.13 -11.64
CA ILE A 25 4.15 1.76 -12.96
C ILE A 25 5.56 2.35 -13.01
N ARG A 26 6.42 1.70 -13.79
CA ARG A 26 7.78 2.19 -14.05
C ARG A 26 7.73 3.27 -15.12
N ASN A 27 8.29 4.45 -14.84
CA ASN A 27 8.53 5.47 -15.86
C ASN A 27 9.95 5.29 -16.45
N ARG A 28 10.26 5.91 -17.59
CA ARG A 28 11.61 5.98 -18.18
C ARG A 28 12.55 6.70 -17.21
N GLY A 29 13.11 5.96 -16.27
CA GLY A 29 13.98 6.42 -15.17
C GLY A 29 13.95 5.43 -14.00
N ASN A 30 14.61 5.78 -12.90
CA ASN A 30 14.63 4.94 -11.68
C ASN A 30 13.39 5.16 -10.79
N TRP A 31 12.38 5.89 -11.27
CA TRP A 31 11.18 6.21 -10.51
C TRP A 31 10.04 5.24 -10.84
N VAL A 32 9.34 4.82 -9.78
CA VAL A 32 8.19 3.92 -9.84
C VAL A 32 7.03 4.60 -9.12
N LEU A 33 5.95 4.82 -9.86
CA LEU A 33 4.67 5.26 -9.33
C LEU A 33 3.88 4.03 -8.87
N ARG A 34 3.19 4.15 -7.74
CA ARG A 34 2.49 3.06 -7.07
C ARG A 34 1.12 3.52 -6.59
N PRO A 35 0.12 3.67 -7.49
CA PRO A 35 -1.26 3.74 -7.05
C PRO A 35 -1.60 2.49 -6.24
N GLU A 36 -2.22 2.70 -5.10
CA GLU A 36 -2.59 1.65 -4.15
C GLU A 36 -4.04 1.80 -3.72
N THR A 37 -4.69 0.67 -3.53
CA THR A 37 -6.04 0.61 -2.99
C THR A 37 -6.11 -0.53 -2.00
N GLY A 38 -6.85 -0.35 -0.92
CA GLY A 38 -6.84 -1.31 0.16
C GLY A 38 -8.06 -1.25 1.05
N ILE A 39 -8.12 -2.21 1.96
CA ILE A 39 -9.13 -2.28 3.00
C ILE A 39 -8.41 -2.15 4.33
N LEU A 40 -8.86 -1.20 5.14
CA LEU A 40 -8.44 -0.98 6.51
C LEU A 40 -9.54 -1.49 7.44
N PHE A 41 -9.17 -2.23 8.49
CA PHE A 41 -10.10 -2.61 9.55
C PHE A 41 -9.38 -2.70 10.88
N ASN A 42 -10.15 -2.55 11.95
CA ASN A 42 -9.67 -2.74 13.31
C ASN A 42 -10.15 -4.12 13.80
N PRO A 43 -9.24 -5.09 14.04
CA PRO A 43 -9.59 -6.39 14.60
C PRO A 43 -10.30 -6.25 15.94
N GLY A 44 -11.52 -6.77 16.03
CA GLY A 44 -12.36 -6.66 17.24
C GLY A 44 -13.45 -5.59 17.16
N GLU A 45 -13.40 -4.68 16.19
CA GLU A 45 -14.49 -3.75 15.89
C GLU A 45 -15.20 -4.12 14.59
N SER A 46 -16.51 -3.88 14.53
CA SER A 46 -17.27 -4.03 13.28
C SER A 46 -17.11 -2.79 12.42
N GLY A 47 -16.16 -2.81 11.48
CA GLY A 47 -15.97 -1.74 10.50
C GLY A 47 -14.90 -2.10 9.46
N LYS A 48 -15.17 -1.76 8.19
CA LYS A 48 -14.20 -1.84 7.10
C LYS A 48 -14.19 -0.51 6.36
N PHE A 49 -13.01 0.06 6.17
CA PHE A 49 -12.81 1.31 5.47
C PHE A 49 -12.06 1.05 4.18
N TRP A 50 -12.50 1.67 3.10
CA TRP A 50 -11.77 1.66 1.84
C TRP A 50 -10.67 2.71 1.89
N SER A 51 -9.45 2.31 1.54
CA SER A 51 -8.29 3.19 1.50
C SER A 51 -7.79 3.32 0.06
N LEU A 52 -7.48 4.54 -0.34
CA LEU A 52 -6.87 4.88 -1.62
C LEU A 52 -5.59 5.65 -1.33
N GLY A 53 -4.50 5.25 -1.96
CA GLY A 53 -3.19 5.88 -1.78
C GLY A 53 -2.43 6.03 -3.09
N LEU A 54 -1.40 6.86 -3.05
CA LEU A 54 -0.48 7.06 -4.16
C LEU A 54 0.95 7.11 -3.62
N GLY A 55 1.72 6.06 -3.92
CA GLY A 55 3.13 5.97 -3.58
C GLY A 55 4.05 6.39 -4.73
N VAL A 56 5.21 6.95 -4.37
CA VAL A 56 6.33 7.16 -5.29
C VAL A 56 7.59 6.56 -4.67
N SER A 57 8.34 5.77 -5.43
CA SER A 57 9.67 5.29 -5.01
C SER A 57 10.72 5.51 -6.09
N ARG A 58 11.95 5.68 -5.63
CA ARG A 58 13.14 5.60 -6.48
C ARG A 58 13.87 4.30 -6.19
N ARG A 59 14.21 3.55 -7.23
CA ARG A 59 15.13 2.40 -7.14
C ARG A 59 16.55 2.94 -7.04
N PHE A 60 17.25 2.59 -5.97
CA PHE A 60 18.69 2.85 -5.83
C PHE A 60 19.45 1.57 -6.22
N GLY A 61 20.44 1.72 -7.10
CA GLY A 61 21.19 0.61 -7.71
C GLY A 61 20.70 0.28 -9.13
N GLY A 62 21.58 0.52 -10.11
CA GLY A 62 21.46 0.06 -11.49
C GLY A 62 22.35 -1.15 -11.72
#